data_AF-A0A1Y3BIA7-F1
#
_entry.id   AF-A0A1Y3BIA7-F1
#
_cell.length_a   1.000
_cell.length_b   1.000
_cell.length_c   1.000
_cell.angle_alpha   90.00
_cell.angle_beta   90.00
_cell.angle_gamma   90.00
#
_symmetry.space_group_name_H-M   'P 1'
#
loop_
_entity.id
_entity.type
_entity.pdbx_description
1 polymer ?
#
loop_
_entity_poly.entity_id
_entity_poly.type
_entity_poly.pdbx_seq_one_letter_code
_entity_poly.pdbx_strand_id
1 'polypeptide(L)' 'MTDEEVAAYKIEMEGIKTKGKGCPRPIKSWAQCGVSKKVLEVLKRNNYEKPTPIQCQAIPAIMSGRDLIGIAKTGSG' A
#
# COMPACT_ATOMS: atom_id res chain seq x y z
N MET A 1 -5.65 -10.77 7.53
CA MET A 1 -5.90 -11.26 6.17
C MET A 1 -5.22 -12.59 6.01
N THR A 2 -5.94 -13.63 5.59
CA THR A 2 -5.35 -14.90 5.16
C THR A 2 -4.56 -14.71 3.85
N ASP A 3 -3.88 -15.74 3.39
CA ASP A 3 -3.11 -15.66 2.15
C ASP A 3 -4.01 -15.57 0.92
N GLU A 4 -5.16 -16.25 0.94
CA GLU A 4 -6.19 -16.17 -0.09
C GLU A 4 -6.80 -14.77 -0.16
N GLU A 5 -7.10 -14.16 0.99
CA GLU A 5 -7.62 -12.79 1.06
C GLU A 5 -6.61 -11.76 0.53
N VAL A 6 -5.32 -11.98 0.79
CA VAL A 6 -4.25 -11.12 0.23
C VAL A 6 -4.16 -11.28 -1.28
N ALA A 7 -4.23 -12.51 -1.79
CA ALA A 7 -4.18 -12.77 -3.22
C ALA A 7 -5.38 -12.13 -3.94
N ALA A 8 -6.59 -12.33 -3.42
CA ALA A 8 -7.81 -11.72 -3.93
C ALA A 8 -7.73 -10.19 -3.93
N TYR A 9 -7.26 -9.59 -2.84
CA TYR A 9 -7.12 -8.15 -2.73
C TYR A 9 -6.07 -7.57 -3.69
N LYS A 10 -4.96 -8.28 -3.92
CA LYS A 10 -3.96 -7.87 -4.93
C LYS A 10 -4.54 -7.89 -6.34
N ILE A 11 -5.43 -8.84 -6.65
CA ILE A 11 -6.14 -8.90 -7.94
C ILE A 11 -7.09 -7.71 -8.07
N GLU A 12 -7.88 -7.42 -7.02
CA GLU A 12 -8.79 -6.27 -6.96
C GLU A 12 -8.05 -4.94 -7.18
N MET A 13 -6.86 -4.80 -6.61
CA MET A 13 -6.01 -3.61 -6.72
C MET A 13 -5.20 -3.56 -8.02
N GLU A 14 -5.89 -3.56 -9.17
CA GLU A 14 -5.26 -3.48 -10.51
C GLU A 14 -4.23 -4.61 -10.79
N GLY A 15 -4.34 -5.75 -10.10
CA GLY A 15 -3.45 -6.90 -10.32
C GLY A 15 -2.01 -6.71 -9.82
N ILE A 16 -1.84 -6.25 -8.57
CA ILE A 16 -0.53 -6.10 -7.92
C ILE A 16 0.27 -7.40 -8.01
N LYS A 17 1.48 -7.31 -8.57
CA LYS A 17 2.46 -8.40 -8.61
C LYS A 17 3.66 -8.07 -7.72
N THR A 18 4.07 -9.02 -6.90
CA THR A 18 5.23 -8.87 -6.00
C THR A 18 6.27 -9.94 -6.31
N LYS A 19 7.54 -9.55 -6.41
CA LYS A 19 8.69 -10.47 -6.53
C LYS A 19 9.64 -10.22 -5.34
N GLY A 20 10.26 -11.29 -4.84
CA GLY A 20 11.17 -11.25 -3.69
C GLY A 20 10.64 -12.03 -2.48
N LYS A 21 11.51 -12.27 -1.50
CA LYS A 21 11.17 -13.00 -0.26
C LYS A 21 10.64 -12.05 0.81
N GLY A 22 9.64 -12.50 1.58
CA GLY A 22 9.09 -11.78 2.72
C GLY A 22 8.50 -10.41 2.35
N CYS A 23 7.82 -10.28 1.22
CA CYS A 23 7.09 -9.05 0.89
C CYS A 23 5.93 -8.88 1.89
N PRO A 24 5.80 -7.74 2.59
CA PRO A 24 4.74 -7.56 3.57
C PRO A 24 3.36 -7.53 2.92
N ARG A 25 2.32 -7.77 3.72
CA ARG A 25 0.94 -7.71 3.25
C ARG A 25 0.56 -6.27 2.90
N PRO A 26 -0.25 -6.05 1.84
CA PRO A 26 -0.70 -4.73 1.48
C PRO A 26 -1.66 -4.15 2.55
N ILE A 27 -1.65 -2.84 2.69
CA ILE A 27 -2.61 -2.11 3.54
C ILE A 27 -3.91 -1.83 2.78
N LYS A 28 -5.01 -1.69 3.53
CA LYS A 28 -6.33 -1.28 3.03
C LYS A 28 -6.70 0.16 3.37
N SER A 29 -6.07 0.75 4.39
CA SER A 29 -6.35 2.11 4.85
C SER A 29 -5.10 2.81 5.39
N TRP A 30 -5.13 4.14 5.36
CA TRP A 30 -4.03 4.98 5.85
C TRP A 30 -3.71 4.78 7.34
N ALA A 31 -4.71 4.41 8.14
CA ALA A 31 -4.53 4.14 9.56
C ALA A 31 -3.57 2.95 9.82
N GLN A 32 -3.42 2.04 8.85
CA GLN A 32 -2.52 0.90 8.94
C GLN A 32 -1.06 1.26 8.64
N CYS A 33 -0.78 2.47 8.12
CA CYS A 33 0.59 2.91 7.81
C CYS A 33 1.43 3.23 9.05
N GLY A 34 0.82 3.37 10.24
CA GLY A 34 1.53 3.78 11.45
C GLY A 34 1.98 5.25 11.45
N VAL A 35 1.38 6.10 10.61
CA VAL A 35 1.70 7.53 10.54
C VAL A 35 0.98 8.33 11.63
N SER A 36 1.49 9.52 11.94
CA SER A 36 0.89 10.40 12.95
C SER A 36 -0.53 10.84 12.56
N LYS A 37 -1.35 11.18 13.57
CA LYS A 37 -2.71 11.72 13.35
C LYS A 37 -2.72 12.96 12.45
N LYS A 38 -1.73 13.84 12.59
CA LYS A 38 -1.58 15.04 11.75
C LYS A 38 -1.46 14.68 10.26
N VAL A 39 -0.76 13.60 9.93
CA VAL A 39 -0.63 13.13 8.53
C VAL A 39 -1.96 12.56 8.03
N LEU A 40 -2.67 11.78 8.86
CA LEU A 40 -3.99 11.25 8.51
C LEU A 40 -5.01 12.37 8.25
N GLU A 41 -4.98 13.44 9.04
CA GLU A 41 -5.83 14.62 8.85
C GLU A 41 -5.52 15.34 7.54
N VAL A 42 -4.23 15.47 7.18
CA VAL A 42 -3.82 16.05 5.90
C VAL A 42 -4.29 15.19 4.74
N LEU A 43 -4.14 13.87 4.81
CA LEU A 43 -4.63 12.96 3.77
C LEU A 43 -6.15 13.12 3.57
N LYS A 44 -6.90 13.13 4.67
CA LYS A 44 -8.35 13.34 4.65
C LYS A 44 -8.75 14.70 4.07
N ARG A 45 -8.05 15.78 4.46
CA ARG A 45 -8.33 17.14 3.96
C ARG A 45 -8.08 17.28 2.47
N ASN A 46 -7.13 16.52 1.92
CA ASN A 46 -6.84 16.48 0.48
C ASN A 46 -7.67 15.42 -0.27
N ASN A 47 -8.68 14.82 0.38
CA ASN A 47 -9.55 13.79 -0.19
C ASN A 47 -8.82 12.51 -0.65
N TYR A 48 -7.69 12.19 -0.02
CA TYR A 48 -7.05 10.89 -0.17
C TYR A 48 -7.74 9.88 0.74
N GLU A 49 -8.87 9.34 0.30
CA GLU A 49 -9.70 8.44 1.13
C GLU A 49 -9.03 7.08 1.39
N LYS A 50 -8.38 6.53 0.37
CA LYS A 50 -7.74 5.22 0.39
C LYS A 50 -6.40 5.26 -0.33
N PRO A 51 -5.42 4.43 0.08
CA PRO A 51 -4.17 4.27 -0.65
C PRO A 51 -4.42 3.72 -2.05
N THR A 52 -3.67 4.22 -3.03
CA THR A 52 -3.67 3.70 -4.40
C THR A 52 -3.02 2.31 -4.46
N PRO A 53 -3.17 1.53 -5.55
CA PRO A 53 -2.60 0.19 -5.64
C PRO A 53 -1.09 0.13 -5.34
N ILE A 54 -0.30 1.07 -5.87
CA ILE A 54 1.15 1.09 -5.62
C ILE A 54 1.45 1.44 -4.15
N GLN A 55 0.70 2.36 -3.55
CA GLN A 55 0.85 2.76 -2.15
C GLN A 55 0.50 1.62 -1.19
N CYS A 56 -0.54 0.85 -1.50
CA CYS A 56 -0.99 -0.28 -0.68
C CYS A 56 0.13 -1.28 -0.41
N GLN A 57 0.99 -1.53 -1.41
CA GLN A 57 2.06 -2.52 -1.31
C GLN A 57 3.43 -1.90 -0.99
N ALA A 58 3.71 -0.69 -1.49
CA ALA A 58 5.00 -0.02 -1.33
C ALA A 58 5.20 0.53 0.08
N ILE A 59 4.18 1.17 0.67
CA ILE A 59 4.29 1.78 2.00
C ILE A 59 4.70 0.74 3.06
N PRO A 60 4.02 -0.41 3.22
CA PRO A 60 4.43 -1.38 4.24
C PRO A 60 5.83 -1.97 3.97
N ALA A 61 6.26 -2.08 2.71
CA ALA A 61 7.61 -2.52 2.38
C ALA A 61 8.68 -1.51 2.83
N ILE A 62 8.49 -0.23 2.50
CA ILE A 62 9.39 0.86 2.89
C ILE A 62 9.41 1.01 4.42
N MET A 63 8.25 0.98 5.07
CA MET A 63 8.15 1.07 6.54
C MET A 63 8.79 -0.12 7.27
N SER A 64 8.97 -1.25 6.57
CA SER A 64 9.71 -2.42 7.07
C SER A 64 11.23 -2.32 6.84
N GLY A 65 11.75 -1.18 6.39
CA GLY A 65 13.18 -0.98 6.12
C GLY A 65 13.71 -1.74 4.90
N ARG A 66 12.83 -2.05 3.94
CA ARG A 66 13.20 -2.82 2.74
C ARG A 66 13.46 -1.90 1.55
N ASP A 67 14.48 -2.25 0.77
CA ASP A 67 14.64 -1.70 -0.58
C ASP A 67 13.47 -2.16 -1.47
N LEU A 68 12.99 -1.24 -2.30
CA LEU A 68 11.81 -1.42 -3.15
C LEU A 68 12.12 -0.95 -4.57
N ILE A 69 11.77 -1.77 -5.56
CA ILE A 69 11.60 -1.35 -6.95
C ILE A 69 10.10 -1.33 -7.24
N GLY A 70 9.54 -0.13 -7.42
CA GLY A 70 8.13 0.08 -7.77
C GLY A 70 7.96 0.34 -9.27
N ILE A 71 7.06 -0.39 -9.92
CA ILE A 71 6.70 -0.16 -11.33
C ILE A 71 5.22 0.24 -11.35
N ALA A 72 4.95 1.50 -11.71
CA ALA A 72 3.60 2.03 -11.79
C ALA A 72 3.52 3.15 -12.84
N LYS A 73 2.32 3.43 -13.36
CA LYS A 73 2.07 4.50 -14.34
C LYS A 73 2.25 5.89 -13.72
N THR A 74 2.55 6.91 -14.52
CA THR A 74 2.50 8.31 -14.09
C THR A 74 1.12 8.65 -13.52
N GLY A 75 1.07 9.37 -12.39
CA GLY A 75 -0.18 9.70 -11.71
C GLY A 75 -0.83 8.55 -10.93
N SER A 76 -0.08 7.48 -10.62
CA SER A 76 -0.57 6.33 -9.83
C SER A 76 -0.46 6.51 -8.31
N GLY A 77 0.15 7.61 -7.85
CA GLY A 77 0.31 7.98 -6.44
C GLY A 77 -0.62 9.12 -6.06
#